data_AF-A0A7S0C685-F1
#
_entry.id   AF-A0A7S0C685-F1
#
_cell.length_a   1.000
_cell.length_b   1.000
_cell.length_c   1.000
_cell.angle_alpha   90.00
_cell.angle_beta   90.00
_cell.angle_gamma   90.00
#
_symmetry.space_group_name_H-M   'P 1'
#
loop_
_entity.id
_entity.type
_entity.pdbx_description
1 polymer ?
#
loop_
_entity_poly.entity_id
_entity_poly.type
_entity_poly.pdbx_seq_one_letter_code
_entity_poly.pdbx_strand_id
1 'polypeptide(L)'
;VLLIDCESTEYEAYSFGGNDEEEKPTVVICNSNVTHSIGGGEYPIRVKQCAKALEAVNTVRKVKSLRHATMKDIDESRDSMDELIYRRARHVISENERTKQAAEALKMGNYEVMGRLMNESHSSMRDDYEVSRCVVVVMFRGISLPK
;
A
#
# COMPACT_ATOMS: atom_id res chain seq x y z
N VAL A 1 8.83 13.84 -1.58
CA VAL A 1 8.12 12.67 -1.01
C VAL A 1 8.62 12.44 0.40
N LEU A 2 7.71 12.17 1.35
CA LEU A 2 8.09 11.82 2.71
C LEU A 2 7.81 10.33 2.91
N LEU A 3 8.83 9.56 3.32
CA LEU A 3 8.64 8.22 3.87
C LEU A 3 8.47 8.38 5.38
N ILE A 4 7.35 7.91 5.93
CA ILE A 4 7.01 8.09 7.35
C ILE A 4 6.88 6.72 8.00
N ASP A 5 7.59 6.50 9.10
CA ASP A 5 7.40 5.34 9.96
C ASP A 5 6.29 5.62 10.97
N CYS A 6 5.14 4.94 10.82
CA CYS A 6 3.99 5.17 11.68
C CYS A 6 4.13 4.59 13.11
N GLU A 7 5.17 3.80 13.41
CA GLU A 7 5.43 3.33 14.78
C GLU A 7 6.43 4.26 15.51
N SER A 8 7.56 4.61 14.88
CA SER A 8 8.55 5.50 15.49
C SER A 8 8.23 7.00 15.32
N THR A 9 7.33 7.34 14.38
CA THR A 9 7.01 8.71 13.93
C THR A 9 8.16 9.45 13.24
N GLU A 10 9.25 8.75 12.95
CA GLU A 10 10.37 9.27 12.17
C GLU A 10 10.01 9.39 10.69
N TYR A 11 10.73 10.24 9.97
CA TYR A 11 10.52 10.41 8.54
C TYR A 11 11.83 10.65 7.80
N GLU A 12 11.83 10.31 6.52
CA GLU A 12 12.89 10.58 5.57
C GLU A 12 12.34 11.34 4.37
N ALA A 13 13.06 12.37 3.93
CA ALA A 13 12.68 13.20 2.80
C ALA A 13 13.41 12.76 1.52
N TYR A 14 12.63 12.43 0.50
CA TYR A 14 13.11 12.05 -0.83
C TYR A 14 12.67 13.08 -1.86
N SER A 15 13.61 13.50 -2.70
CA SER A 15 13.30 14.30 -3.89
C SER A 15 12.98 13.37 -5.06
N PHE A 16 12.03 13.75 -5.90
CA PHE A 16 11.98 13.22 -7.26
C PHE A 16 13.23 13.75 -7.97
N GLY A 17 14.28 12.91 -8.06
CA GLY A 17 15.57 13.24 -8.68
C GLY A 17 15.49 13.61 -10.17
N GLY A 18 16.65 13.66 -10.83
CA GLY A 18 16.83 14.10 -12.22
C GLY A 18 17.64 15.40 -12.27
N ASN A 19 18.82 15.36 -12.91
CA ASN A 19 19.67 16.55 -13.07
C ASN A 19 19.08 17.54 -14.08
N ASP A 20 18.27 17.03 -15.02
CA ASP A 20 17.57 17.80 -16.03
C ASP A 20 16.05 17.75 -15.84
N GLU A 21 15.34 18.82 -16.21
CA GLU A 21 13.87 18.91 -16.11
C GLU A 21 13.14 17.84 -16.94
N GLU A 22 13.79 17.32 -17.99
CA GLU A 22 13.21 16.30 -18.88
C GLU A 22 13.17 14.89 -18.25
N GLU A 23 13.98 14.61 -17.24
CA GLU A 23 14.02 13.31 -16.55
C GLU A 23 13.07 13.24 -15.34
N LYS A 24 12.44 14.36 -14.97
CA LYS A 24 11.59 14.43 -13.78
C LYS A 24 10.20 13.84 -14.05
N PRO A 25 9.70 12.98 -13.15
CA PRO A 25 8.35 12.46 -13.26
C PRO A 25 7.32 13.56 -12.93
N THR A 26 6.16 13.49 -13.60
CA THR A 26 5.01 14.33 -13.28
C THR A 26 4.00 13.52 -12.49
N VAL A 27 3.57 14.00 -11.33
CA VAL A 27 2.48 13.35 -10.57
C VAL A 27 1.14 13.93 -11.01
N VAL A 28 0.28 13.09 -11.57
CA VAL A 28 -1.09 13.46 -11.98
C VAL A 28 -2.09 12.98 -10.93
N ILE A 29 -2.95 13.88 -10.47
CA ILE A 29 -4.02 13.58 -9.52
C ILE A 29 -5.34 13.54 -10.28
N CYS A 30 -5.96 12.37 -10.36
CA CYS A 30 -7.24 12.17 -11.02
C CYS A 30 -8.36 12.11 -9.98
N ASN A 31 -9.23 13.12 -9.94
CA ASN A 31 -10.43 13.11 -9.09
C ASN A 31 -11.54 12.33 -9.79
N SER A 32 -12.09 11.30 -9.14
CA SER A 32 -13.19 10.50 -9.68
C SER A 32 -14.50 11.29 -9.82
N ASN A 33 -14.62 12.44 -9.16
CA ASN A 33 -15.84 13.24 -9.04
C ASN A 33 -17.06 12.46 -8.51
N VAL A 34 -16.84 11.29 -7.91
CA VAL A 34 -17.88 10.48 -7.25
C VAL A 34 -17.95 10.88 -5.78
N THR A 35 -19.11 11.38 -5.35
CA THR A 35 -19.42 11.63 -3.95
C THR A 35 -19.87 10.33 -3.28
N HIS A 36 -18.98 9.71 -2.51
CA HIS A 36 -19.38 8.69 -1.53
C HIS A 36 -19.96 9.39 -0.30
N SER A 37 -21.08 8.91 0.24
CA SER A 37 -21.53 9.37 1.55
C SER A 37 -20.47 8.98 2.58
N ILE A 38 -19.90 9.96 3.27
CA ILE A 38 -18.93 9.76 4.37
C ILE A 38 -19.71 9.36 5.64
N GLY A 39 -20.66 8.44 5.47
CA GLY A 39 -21.52 7.91 6.53
C GLY A 39 -20.92 6.63 7.11
N GLY A 40 -19.93 6.78 8.00
CA GLY A 40 -19.62 5.83 9.10
C GLY A 40 -19.32 4.35 8.84
N GLY A 41 -19.28 3.83 7.62
CA GLY A 41 -19.36 2.37 7.40
C GLY A 41 -18.04 1.60 7.44
N GLU A 42 -17.14 1.83 6.47
CA GLU A 42 -16.14 0.81 6.12
C GLU A 42 -14.82 0.91 6.86
N TYR A 43 -14.34 2.12 7.18
CA TYR A 43 -13.04 2.29 7.82
C TYR A 43 -12.96 1.62 9.21
N PRO A 44 -13.90 1.85 10.14
CA PRO A 44 -13.88 1.15 11.44
C PRO A 44 -14.00 -0.37 11.29
N ILE A 45 -14.68 -0.85 10.24
CA ILE A 45 -14.75 -2.28 9.92
C ILE A 45 -13.36 -2.81 9.55
N ARG A 46 -12.61 -2.11 8.68
CA ARG A 46 -11.25 -2.51 8.30
C ARG A 46 -10.32 -2.53 9.51
N VAL A 47 -10.41 -1.55 10.41
CA VAL A 47 -9.62 -1.53 11.67
C VAL A 47 -9.90 -2.77 12.51
N LYS A 48 -11.18 -3.14 12.69
CA LYS A 48 -11.56 -4.36 13.42
C LYS A 48 -11.09 -5.63 12.73
N GLN A 49 -11.13 -5.68 11.40
CA GLN A 49 -10.64 -6.84 10.63
C GLN A 49 -9.12 -7.03 10.79
N CYS A 50 -8.34 -5.95 10.74
CA CYS A 50 -6.90 -6.02 10.98
C CYS A 50 -6.57 -6.43 12.42
N ALA A 51 -7.35 -5.98 13.41
CA ALA A 51 -7.20 -6.41 14.80
C ALA A 51 -7.43 -7.93 14.97
N LYS A 52 -8.48 -8.47 14.34
CA LYS A 52 -8.72 -9.93 14.31
C LYS A 52 -7.58 -10.70 13.65
N ALA A 53 -7.04 -10.17 12.54
CA ALA A 53 -5.92 -10.81 11.88
C ALA A 53 -4.67 -10.85 12.79
N LEU A 54 -4.44 -9.78 13.56
CA LEU A 54 -3.36 -9.73 14.55
C LEU A 54 -3.57 -10.75 15.67
N GLU A 55 -4.80 -10.95 16.16
CA GLU A 55 -5.11 -12.00 17.14
C GLU A 55 -4.77 -13.40 16.60
N ALA A 56 -5.13 -13.67 15.35
CA ALA A 56 -4.83 -14.92 14.67
C ALA A 56 -3.30 -15.13 14.47
N VAL A 57 -2.58 -14.13 13.97
CA VAL A 57 -1.11 -14.18 13.86
C VAL A 57 -0.45 -14.39 15.22
N ASN A 58 -1.00 -13.80 16.27
CA ASN A 58 -0.51 -13.98 17.64
C ASN A 58 -0.68 -15.41 18.18
N THR A 59 -1.37 -16.32 17.49
CA THR A 59 -1.38 -17.75 17.83
C THR A 59 -0.07 -18.44 17.46
N VAL A 60 0.60 -17.99 16.39
CA VAL A 60 1.87 -18.57 15.89
C VAL A 60 3.08 -17.72 16.28
N ARG A 61 2.96 -16.40 16.29
CA ARG A 61 4.05 -15.46 16.61
C ARG A 61 3.53 -14.24 17.36
N LYS A 62 4.05 -14.02 18.57
CA LYS A 62 3.69 -12.86 19.39
C LYS A 62 4.30 -11.57 18.83
N VAL A 63 3.46 -10.70 18.28
CA VAL A 63 3.81 -9.39 17.72
C VAL A 63 2.83 -8.30 18.16
N LYS A 64 3.30 -7.06 18.25
CA LYS A 64 2.49 -5.91 18.71
C LYS A 64 1.52 -5.38 17.65
N SER A 65 1.84 -5.56 16.38
CA SER A 65 1.05 -5.09 15.25
C SER A 65 1.39 -5.89 13.99
N LEU A 66 0.55 -5.80 12.96
CA LEU A 66 0.78 -6.47 11.67
C LEU A 66 2.05 -5.98 10.96
N ARG A 67 2.62 -4.83 11.35
CA ARG A 67 3.93 -4.34 10.88
C ARG A 67 5.05 -5.35 11.11
N HIS A 68 4.99 -6.05 12.23
CA HIS A 68 6.02 -6.99 12.67
C HIS A 68 5.73 -8.44 12.26
N ALA A 69 4.60 -8.66 11.56
CA ALA A 69 4.24 -9.94 10.99
C ALA A 69 4.83 -10.10 9.58
N THR A 70 5.08 -11.34 9.19
CA THR A 70 5.57 -11.73 7.87
C THR A 70 4.49 -12.49 7.10
N MET A 71 4.64 -12.62 5.78
CA MET A 71 3.75 -13.46 4.97
C MET A 71 3.69 -14.91 5.47
N LYS A 72 4.81 -15.42 6.01
CA LYS A 72 4.85 -16.75 6.61
C LYS A 72 3.96 -16.84 7.85
N ASP A 73 3.97 -15.83 8.72
CA ASP A 73 3.17 -15.84 9.96
C ASP A 73 1.65 -15.84 9.66
N ILE A 74 1.23 -15.12 8.62
CA ILE A 74 -0.17 -15.15 8.17
C ILE A 74 -0.53 -16.51 7.53
N ASP A 75 0.35 -17.08 6.72
CA ASP A 75 0.11 -18.41 6.12
C ASP A 75 0.03 -19.52 7.18
N GLU A 76 0.86 -19.46 8.22
CA GLU A 76 0.83 -20.41 9.34
C GLU A 76 -0.40 -20.22 10.26
N SER A 77 -0.97 -19.01 10.31
CA SER A 77 -2.19 -18.72 11.08
C SER A 77 -3.48 -18.86 10.26
N ARG A 78 -3.39 -19.36 9.02
CA ARG A 78 -4.51 -19.44 8.07
C ARG A 78 -5.74 -20.16 8.62
N ASP A 79 -5.56 -21.27 9.33
CA ASP A 79 -6.67 -22.05 9.90
C ASP A 79 -7.39 -21.35 11.07
N SER A 80 -6.79 -20.29 11.61
CA SER A 80 -7.34 -19.51 12.74
C SER A 80 -8.12 -18.27 12.31
N MET A 81 -8.27 -18.03 10.99
CA MET A 81 -9.00 -16.89 10.46
C MET A 81 -9.77 -17.22 9.17
N ASP A 82 -10.79 -16.43 8.86
CA ASP A 82 -11.49 -16.56 7.58
C ASP A 82 -10.70 -15.93 6.41
N GLU A 83 -11.12 -16.25 5.18
CA GLU A 83 -10.50 -15.71 3.95
C GLU A 83 -10.51 -14.18 3.90
N LEU A 84 -11.54 -13.54 4.44
CA LEU A 84 -11.66 -12.08 4.42
C LEU A 84 -10.57 -11.44 5.30
N ILE A 85 -10.40 -11.94 6.51
CA ILE A 85 -9.39 -11.48 7.47
C ILE A 85 -7.98 -11.76 6.94
N TYR A 86 -7.76 -12.93 6.33
CA TYR A 86 -6.51 -13.26 5.66
C TYR A 86 -6.17 -12.20 4.59
N ARG A 87 -7.11 -11.90 3.67
CA ARG A 87 -6.88 -10.90 2.62
C ARG A 87 -6.54 -9.52 3.20
N ARG A 88 -7.20 -9.11 4.30
CA ARG A 88 -6.88 -7.82 4.95
C ARG A 88 -5.46 -7.78 5.51
N ALA A 89 -5.01 -8.83 6.20
CA ALA A 89 -3.64 -8.89 6.70
C ALA A 89 -2.61 -8.99 5.57
N ARG A 90 -2.90 -9.78 4.53
CA ARG A 90 -2.04 -9.89 3.34
C ARG A 90 -1.80 -8.53 2.71
N HIS A 91 -2.85 -7.73 2.53
CA HIS A 91 -2.70 -6.35 2.06
C HIS A 91 -1.75 -5.56 2.95
N VAL A 92 -2.04 -5.46 4.26
CA VAL A 92 -1.27 -4.61 5.18
C VAL A 92 0.21 -5.02 5.25
N ILE A 93 0.50 -6.32 5.37
CA ILE A 93 1.87 -6.82 5.46
C ILE A 93 2.63 -6.54 4.15
N SER A 94 2.01 -6.86 3.01
CA SER A 94 2.67 -6.65 1.71
C SER A 94 2.78 -5.18 1.32
N GLU A 95 1.87 -4.32 1.79
CA GLU A 95 1.89 -2.88 1.52
C GLU A 95 3.00 -2.17 2.31
N ASN A 96 3.24 -2.58 3.56
CA ASN A 96 4.38 -2.09 4.33
C ASN A 96 5.71 -2.38 3.62
N GLU A 97 5.84 -3.58 3.04
CA GLU A 97 7.03 -3.97 2.30
C GLU A 97 7.14 -3.24 0.95
N ARG A 98 6.04 -3.15 0.19
CA ARG A 98 5.99 -2.36 -1.06
C ARG A 98 6.35 -0.90 -0.84
N THR A 99 5.94 -0.31 0.27
CA THR A 99 6.24 1.10 0.60
C THR A 99 7.74 1.32 0.77
N LYS A 100 8.44 0.41 1.45
CA LYS A 100 9.90 0.45 1.59
C LYS A 100 10.59 0.29 0.23
N GLN A 101 10.14 -0.67 -0.57
CA GLN A 101 10.66 -0.90 -1.92
C GLN A 101 10.44 0.31 -2.84
N ALA A 102 9.29 0.97 -2.74
CA ALA A 102 8.99 2.18 -3.50
C ALA A 102 9.88 3.36 -3.09
N ALA A 103 10.20 3.49 -1.80
CA ALA A 103 11.14 4.50 -1.33
C ALA A 103 12.57 4.27 -1.85
N GLU A 104 13.06 3.02 -1.83
CA GLU A 104 14.36 2.69 -2.42
C GLU A 104 14.36 2.89 -3.95
N ALA A 105 13.29 2.50 -4.65
CA ALA A 105 13.16 2.77 -6.08
C ALA A 105 13.20 4.27 -6.39
N LEU A 106 12.52 5.09 -5.59
CA LEU A 106 12.55 6.56 -5.71
C LEU A 106 13.96 7.12 -5.45
N LYS A 107 14.64 6.63 -4.41
CA LYS A 107 16.02 7.01 -4.07
C LYS A 107 17.00 6.72 -5.21
N MET A 108 16.79 5.61 -5.91
CA MET A 108 17.59 5.21 -7.07
C MET A 108 17.15 5.87 -8.39
N GLY A 109 16.10 6.70 -8.39
CA GLY A 109 15.53 7.28 -9.61
C GLY A 109 14.84 6.27 -10.54
N ASN A 110 14.51 5.07 -10.04
CA ASN A 110 13.88 4.02 -10.83
C ASN A 110 12.35 4.17 -10.85
N TYR A 111 11.87 5.08 -11.70
CA TYR A 111 10.45 5.39 -11.81
C TYR A 111 9.61 4.29 -12.45
N GLU A 112 10.21 3.42 -13.26
CA GLU A 112 9.50 2.26 -13.82
C GLU A 112 9.12 1.27 -12.72
N VAL A 113 10.07 0.93 -11.83
CA VAL A 113 9.78 0.09 -10.66
C VAL A 113 8.80 0.78 -9.72
N MET A 114 8.95 2.08 -9.48
CA MET A 114 8.00 2.85 -8.66
C MET A 114 6.58 2.76 -9.23
N GLY A 115 6.39 2.99 -10.54
CA GLY A 115 5.10 2.90 -11.20
C GLY A 115 4.49 1.49 -11.13
N ARG A 116 5.30 0.45 -11.32
CA ARG A 116 4.86 -0.94 -11.15
C ARG A 116 4.38 -1.21 -9.72
N LEU A 117 5.14 -0.81 -8.71
CA LEU A 117 4.78 -0.98 -7.29
C LEU A 117 3.48 -0.23 -6.94
N MET A 118 3.25 0.94 -7.53
CA MET A 118 1.99 1.69 -7.35
C MET A 118 0.79 0.96 -7.96
N ASN A 119 0.95 0.33 -9.13
CA ASN A 119 -0.10 -0.49 -9.74
C ASN A 119 -0.39 -1.77 -8.93
N GLU A 120 0.64 -2.39 -8.36
CA GLU A 120 0.52 -3.55 -7.46
C GLU A 120 -0.18 -3.16 -6.15
N SER A 121 0.19 -2.02 -5.55
CA SER A 121 -0.51 -1.43 -4.39
C SER A 121 -1.99 -1.20 -4.69
N HIS A 122 -2.30 -0.61 -5.86
CA HIS A 122 -3.68 -0.39 -6.28
C HIS A 122 -4.48 -1.70 -6.41
N SER A 123 -3.88 -2.71 -7.03
CA SER A 123 -4.51 -4.04 -7.17
C SER A 123 -4.74 -4.67 -5.80
N SER A 124 -3.78 -4.55 -4.88
CA SER A 124 -3.96 -5.00 -3.50
C SER A 124 -5.08 -4.25 -2.76
N MET A 125 -5.16 -2.93 -2.90
CA MET A 125 -6.26 -2.14 -2.31
C MET A 125 -7.64 -2.52 -2.86
N ARG A 126 -7.72 -2.89 -4.15
CA ARG A 126 -8.97 -3.31 -4.80
C ARG A 126 -9.36 -4.72 -4.40
N ASP A 127 -8.44 -5.67 -4.50
CA ASP A 127 -8.74 -7.10 -4.46
C ASP A 127 -8.61 -7.68 -3.03
N ASP A 128 -7.66 -7.17 -2.24
CA ASP A 128 -7.39 -7.64 -0.88
C ASP A 128 -7.98 -6.76 0.19
N TYR A 129 -7.93 -5.43 0.03
CA TYR A 129 -8.45 -4.50 1.03
C TYR A 129 -9.88 -4.04 0.75
N GLU A 130 -10.32 -4.18 -0.51
CA GLU A 130 -11.65 -3.80 -1.00
C GLU A 130 -12.05 -2.38 -0.61
N VAL A 131 -11.17 -1.42 -0.89
CA VAL A 131 -11.41 0.02 -0.66
C VAL A 131 -11.36 0.87 -1.95
N SER A 132 -11.00 0.26 -3.08
CA SER A 132 -10.93 0.94 -4.37
C SER A 132 -11.95 0.38 -5.36
N ARG A 133 -12.62 1.26 -6.11
CA ARG A 133 -13.53 0.89 -7.23
C ARG A 133 -13.14 1.51 -8.58
N CYS A 134 -12.13 2.38 -8.63
CA CYS A 134 -11.71 3.05 -9.85
C CYS A 134 -10.18 3.12 -9.91
N VAL A 135 -9.60 2.88 -11.09
CA VAL A 135 -8.15 2.87 -11.29
C VAL A 135 -7.61 4.28 -11.08
N VAL A 136 -6.76 4.46 -10.06
CA VAL A 136 -5.92 5.66 -9.96
C VAL A 136 -4.64 5.34 -10.72
N VAL A 137 -4.53 5.85 -11.95
CA VAL A 137 -3.30 5.74 -12.74
C VAL A 137 -2.37 6.86 -12.31
N VAL A 138 -1.23 6.52 -11.71
CA VAL A 138 -0.12 7.47 -11.57
C VAL A 138 0.79 7.31 -12.77
N MET A 139 0.84 8.35 -13.59
CA MET A 139 1.59 8.36 -14.84
C MET A 139 3.01 8.87 -14.57
N PHE A 140 4.00 7.99 -14.66
CA PHE A 140 5.40 8.41 -14.80
C PHE A 140 5.67 8.52 -16.29
N ARG A 141 6.16 9.68 -16.75
CA ARG A 141 6.32 9.98 -18.18
C ARG A 141 7.26 8.95 -18.82
N GLY A 142 6.86 8.43 -19.99
CA GLY A 142 7.49 7.31 -20.72
C GLY A 142 6.48 6.54 -21.60
N ILE A 143 5.19 6.59 -21.27
CA ILE A 143 4.10 6.08 -22.12
C ILE A 143 3.48 7.27 -22.86
N SER A 144 3.67 7.32 -24.17
CA SER A 144 2.95 8.23 -25.06
C SER A 144 1.47 7.84 -25.05
N LEU A 145 0.58 8.74 -24.62
CA LEU A 145 -0.84 8.57 -24.90
C LEU A 145 -1.06 8.77 -26.40
N PRO A 146 -1.73 7.83 -27.11
CA PRO A 146 -2.18 8.12 -28.46
C PRO A 146 -3.10 9.35 -28.42
N LYS A 147 -2.83 10.30 -29.31
CA LYS A 147 -3.69 11.46 -29.56
C LYS A 147 -5.08 11.03 -30.02
#